data_AF-A0A2E2FMD0-F1
#
_entry.id   AF-A0A2E2FMD0-F1
#
_cell.length_a   1.000
_cell.length_b   1.000
_cell.length_c   1.000
_cell.angle_alpha   90.00
_cell.angle_beta   90.00
_cell.angle_gamma   90.00
#
_symmetry.space_group_name_H-M   'P 1'
#
loop_
_entity.id
_entity.type
_entity.pdbx_description
1 polymer ?
#
loop_
_entity_poly.entity_id
_entity_poly.type
_entity_poly.pdbx_seq_one_letter_code
_entity_poly.pdbx_strand_id
1 'polypeptide(L)'
;MDHLAFIVERIPQEIKVPLLKKINNQEKKMRLFQAIANNPSLSNQQLNILLGYPEGQFNNLYTLKNRLYNDIVETTIDQSKNLVVLTKEKVQNLRHLAYSKNRVTTIRELKKQEKRALELELYAELKEIYFCLFLIFKNNPEKSSDYSKLADEYNEKQQAVYRLEKIFFSQIVPGEELFYRKNEAIRLQAFEALETIEQLDNYLGTKSSRFFYLMAKLTIHLTLVENIKDVDRIEKELKELQELFQHSNVSLKYPDANITILILTNRFYFLSGDKTAFYQSRKRIRKELSESNALDHYYFFFMYVSIIEHVQKSDTESILLLFNEMFPKRIPDIPDAKTTVFLLYLDGVKHFYQNNFDQCAQSLDKIKKQISQLPNSSHWIVIDSLLLKLLADALAGLNTIDMNHTLSCLKRELENDNSYAIEYNSFEALFIRYCTTHNSLELIEYYNELKTQHHVLRPLLLQEEIILQQKEAI
;
A
#
# COMPACT_ATOMS: atom_id res chain seq x y z
N MET A 1 -45.39 -0.73 7.25
CA MET A 1 -44.55 -1.80 7.82
C MET A 1 -43.80 -1.25 9.03
N ASP A 2 -43.71 -2.00 10.12
CA ASP A 2 -43.01 -1.59 11.35
C ASP A 2 -41.50 -1.64 11.12
N HIS A 3 -40.85 -0.47 10.99
CA HIS A 3 -39.43 -0.36 10.62
C HIS A 3 -38.49 -1.16 11.54
N LEU A 4 -38.86 -1.32 12.81
CA LEU A 4 -38.07 -2.10 13.77
C LEU A 4 -38.07 -3.61 13.45
N ALA A 5 -39.18 -4.15 12.94
CA ALA A 5 -39.28 -5.56 12.56
C ALA A 5 -38.36 -5.90 11.39
N PHE A 6 -38.37 -5.04 10.38
CA PHE A 6 -37.47 -5.14 9.24
C PHE A 6 -35.99 -5.10 9.64
N ILE A 7 -35.64 -4.25 10.62
CA ILE A 7 -34.26 -4.13 11.09
C ILE A 7 -33.85 -5.37 11.88
N VAL A 8 -34.65 -5.81 12.86
CA VAL A 8 -34.34 -6.97 13.70
C VAL A 8 -34.13 -8.25 12.87
N GLU A 9 -34.88 -8.42 11.78
CA GLU A 9 -34.75 -9.55 10.86
C GLU A 9 -33.41 -9.56 10.10
N ARG A 10 -32.82 -8.38 9.85
CA ARG A 10 -31.61 -8.21 9.03
C ARG A 10 -30.33 -7.97 9.84
N ILE A 11 -30.39 -8.00 11.17
CA ILE A 11 -29.18 -7.82 12.01
C ILE A 11 -28.24 -9.03 11.82
N PRO A 12 -26.98 -8.82 11.39
CA PRO A 12 -25.95 -9.85 11.33
C PRO A 12 -25.69 -10.49 12.70
N GLN A 13 -25.29 -11.76 12.72
CA GLN A 13 -25.02 -12.48 13.99
C GLN A 13 -23.95 -11.80 14.86
N GLU A 14 -22.95 -11.20 14.21
CA GLU A 14 -21.87 -10.44 14.85
C GLU A 14 -22.38 -9.23 15.66
N ILE A 15 -23.49 -8.61 15.25
CA ILE A 15 -24.15 -7.51 15.96
C ILE A 15 -25.19 -8.04 16.95
N LYS A 16 -25.85 -9.18 16.64
CA LYS A 16 -26.90 -9.78 17.46
C LYS A 16 -26.39 -10.24 18.82
N VAL A 17 -25.21 -10.89 18.88
CA VAL A 17 -24.64 -11.41 20.13
C VAL A 17 -24.27 -10.30 21.13
N PRO A 18 -23.55 -9.23 20.75
CA PRO A 18 -23.30 -8.09 21.62
C PRO A 18 -24.57 -7.35 22.05
N LEU A 19 -25.53 -7.18 21.13
CA LEU A 19 -26.81 -6.54 21.42
C LEU A 19 -27.55 -7.30 22.52
N LEU A 20 -27.69 -8.62 22.38
CA LEU A 20 -28.35 -9.47 23.38
C LEU A 20 -27.66 -9.39 24.75
N LYS A 21 -26.32 -9.33 24.81
CA LYS A 21 -25.59 -9.09 26.06
C LYS A 21 -25.92 -7.73 26.67
N LYS A 22 -26.04 -6.68 25.86
CA LYS A 22 -26.36 -5.30 26.30
C LYS A 22 -27.78 -5.18 26.86
N ILE A 23 -28.76 -5.84 26.24
CA ILE A 23 -30.16 -5.77 26.66
C ILE A 23 -30.60 -6.88 27.63
N ASN A 24 -29.75 -7.87 27.94
CA ASN A 24 -30.09 -9.04 28.76
C ASN A 24 -30.77 -8.70 30.10
N ASN A 25 -30.32 -7.64 30.77
CA ASN A 25 -30.85 -7.22 32.08
C ASN A 25 -32.12 -6.34 31.96
N GLN A 26 -32.63 -6.11 30.74
CA GLN A 26 -33.78 -5.26 30.44
C GLN A 26 -34.94 -6.14 29.92
N GLU A 27 -35.63 -6.82 30.84
CA GLU A 27 -36.64 -7.85 30.57
C GLU A 27 -37.64 -7.46 29.46
N LYS A 28 -38.22 -6.25 29.52
CA LYS A 28 -39.19 -5.78 28.51
C LYS A 28 -38.55 -5.55 27.13
N LYS A 29 -37.29 -5.08 27.05
CA LYS A 29 -36.58 -4.94 25.76
C LYS A 29 -36.22 -6.30 25.18
N MET A 30 -35.79 -7.25 26.02
CA MET A 30 -35.50 -8.62 25.61
C MET A 30 -36.74 -9.31 25.05
N ARG A 31 -37.87 -9.21 25.76
CA ARG A 31 -39.17 -9.73 25.28
C ARG A 31 -39.60 -9.07 23.98
N LEU A 32 -39.45 -7.76 23.84
CA LEU A 32 -39.76 -7.05 22.59
C LEU A 32 -38.88 -7.54 21.43
N PHE A 33 -37.57 -7.66 21.64
CA PHE A 33 -36.63 -8.15 20.63
C PHE A 33 -36.94 -9.58 20.20
N GLN A 34 -37.20 -10.48 21.15
CA GLN A 34 -37.56 -11.88 20.87
C GLN A 34 -38.93 -12.00 20.18
N ALA A 35 -39.93 -11.23 20.61
CA ALA A 35 -41.24 -11.25 19.98
C ALA A 35 -41.18 -10.83 18.51
N ILE A 36 -40.45 -9.76 18.22
CA ILE A 36 -40.23 -9.28 16.84
C ILE A 36 -39.39 -10.26 16.02
N ALA A 37 -38.31 -10.82 16.59
CA ALA A 37 -37.44 -11.76 15.89
C ALA A 37 -38.14 -13.08 15.55
N ASN A 38 -39.06 -13.54 16.39
CA ASN A 38 -39.78 -14.80 16.19
C ASN A 38 -41.02 -14.63 15.32
N ASN A 39 -41.67 -13.46 15.35
CA ASN A 39 -42.88 -13.16 14.56
C ASN A 39 -42.86 -11.70 14.07
N PRO A 40 -42.24 -11.41 12.92
CA PRO A 40 -42.11 -10.05 12.38
C PRO A 40 -43.45 -9.38 12.02
N SER A 41 -44.52 -10.16 11.89
CA SER A 41 -45.88 -9.73 11.53
C SER A 41 -46.76 -9.33 12.72
N LEU A 42 -46.23 -9.36 13.96
CA LEU A 42 -47.01 -8.96 15.14
C LEU A 42 -47.45 -7.50 15.07
N SER A 43 -48.73 -7.26 15.35
CA SER A 43 -49.30 -5.91 15.42
C SER A 43 -48.85 -5.18 16.68
N ASN A 44 -48.89 -3.84 16.67
CA ASN A 44 -48.61 -3.04 17.86
C ASN A 44 -49.53 -3.38 19.03
N GLN A 45 -50.78 -3.78 18.78
CA GLN A 45 -51.70 -4.25 19.82
C GLN A 45 -51.22 -5.56 20.46
N GLN A 46 -50.80 -6.53 19.64
CA GLN A 46 -50.27 -7.80 20.14
C GLN A 46 -48.97 -7.59 20.92
N LEU A 47 -48.06 -6.74 20.43
CA LEU A 47 -46.83 -6.38 21.13
C LEU A 47 -47.11 -5.66 22.46
N ASN A 48 -48.11 -4.77 22.50
CA ASN A 48 -48.48 -4.04 23.72
C ASN A 48 -49.01 -4.99 24.82
N ILE A 49 -49.84 -5.97 24.42
CA ILE A 49 -50.36 -7.02 25.31
C ILE A 49 -49.23 -7.93 25.81
N LEU A 50 -48.35 -8.40 24.92
CA LEU A 50 -47.21 -9.25 25.27
C LEU A 50 -46.24 -8.60 26.27
N LEU A 51 -46.13 -7.28 26.25
CA LEU A 51 -45.26 -6.51 27.14
C LEU A 51 -45.94 -6.06 28.45
N GLY A 52 -47.22 -6.44 28.63
CA GLY A 52 -48.01 -6.15 29.82
C GLY A 52 -48.26 -4.64 29.99
N TYR A 53 -48.46 -3.91 28.89
CA TYR A 53 -48.87 -2.51 28.95
C TYR A 53 -50.41 -2.39 28.87
N PRO A 54 -51.01 -1.37 29.50
CA PRO A 54 -52.46 -1.16 29.46
C PRO A 54 -52.98 -1.05 28.02
N GLU A 55 -54.13 -1.66 27.75
CA GLU A 55 -54.77 -1.60 26.44
C GLU A 55 -55.05 -0.14 26.03
N GLY A 56 -54.78 0.18 24.76
CA GLY A 56 -54.93 1.53 24.21
C GLY A 56 -53.79 2.52 24.55
N GLN A 57 -52.84 2.18 25.44
CA GLN A 57 -51.72 3.05 25.80
C GLN A 57 -50.40 2.67 25.12
N PHE A 58 -50.19 3.16 23.90
CA PHE A 58 -49.02 2.80 23.08
C PHE A 58 -47.74 3.61 23.36
N ASN A 59 -47.81 4.69 24.15
CA ASN A 59 -46.65 5.59 24.39
C ASN A 59 -45.45 4.85 25.00
N ASN A 60 -45.71 3.91 25.91
CA ASN A 60 -44.68 3.09 26.52
C ASN A 60 -44.07 2.10 25.52
N LEU A 61 -44.89 1.51 24.64
CA LEU A 61 -44.43 0.64 23.56
C LEU A 61 -43.53 1.41 22.58
N TYR A 62 -43.96 2.58 22.12
CA TYR A 62 -43.17 3.39 21.17
C TYR A 62 -41.86 3.87 21.79
N THR A 63 -41.87 4.26 23.06
CA THR A 63 -40.64 4.63 23.78
C THR A 63 -39.68 3.45 23.89
N LEU A 64 -40.19 2.25 24.20
CA LEU A 64 -39.38 1.04 24.28
C LEU A 64 -38.80 0.63 22.92
N LYS A 65 -39.61 0.73 21.85
CA LYS A 65 -39.18 0.52 20.46
C LYS A 65 -38.05 1.46 20.06
N ASN A 66 -38.19 2.76 20.32
CA ASN A 66 -37.16 3.75 20.03
C ASN A 66 -35.87 3.48 20.83
N ARG A 67 -35.97 3.10 22.11
CA ARG A 67 -34.80 2.74 22.91
C ARG A 67 -34.10 1.48 22.39
N LEU A 68 -34.86 0.46 21.97
CA LEU A 68 -34.31 -0.75 21.37
C LEU A 68 -33.66 -0.45 20.01
N TYR A 69 -34.28 0.41 19.20
CA TYR A 69 -33.71 0.91 17.95
C TYR A 69 -32.36 1.62 18.19
N ASN A 70 -32.29 2.51 19.19
CA ASN A 70 -31.04 3.18 19.55
C ASN A 70 -29.97 2.18 20.00
N ASP A 71 -30.32 1.17 20.79
CA ASP A 71 -29.37 0.12 21.19
C ASP A 71 -28.86 -0.69 19.99
N ILE A 72 -29.72 -0.97 19.00
CA ILE A 72 -29.35 -1.64 17.74
C ILE A 72 -28.39 -0.75 16.94
N VAL A 73 -28.72 0.52 16.75
CA VAL A 73 -27.88 1.48 16.01
C VAL A 73 -26.52 1.64 16.69
N GLU A 74 -26.49 1.83 18.01
CA GLU A 74 -25.25 1.97 18.78
C GLU A 74 -24.39 0.70 18.69
N THR A 75 -24.99 -0.48 18.82
CA THR A 75 -24.25 -1.75 18.68
C THR A 75 -23.73 -1.95 17.26
N THR A 76 -24.50 -1.54 16.24
CA THR A 76 -24.10 -1.60 14.84
C THR A 76 -22.93 -0.66 14.58
N ILE A 77 -23.01 0.58 15.09
CA ILE A 77 -21.92 1.56 15.02
C ILE A 77 -20.69 1.03 15.74
N ASP A 78 -20.82 0.51 16.96
CA ASP A 78 -19.70 -0.02 17.76
C ASP A 78 -19.04 -1.25 17.12
N GLN A 79 -19.79 -2.09 16.39
CA GLN A 79 -19.22 -3.20 15.61
C GLN A 79 -18.58 -2.72 14.31
N SER A 80 -19.14 -1.68 13.68
CA SER A 80 -18.56 -1.08 12.47
C SER A 80 -17.32 -0.23 12.76
N LYS A 81 -17.17 0.27 13.99
CA LYS A 81 -16.04 1.08 14.42
C LYS A 81 -14.86 0.18 14.78
N ASN A 82 -13.77 0.38 14.06
CA ASN A 82 -12.49 -0.24 14.34
C ASN A 82 -12.09 -0.05 15.82
N LEU A 83 -11.60 -1.10 16.47
CA LEU A 83 -11.19 -1.10 17.88
C LEU A 83 -10.14 0.00 18.18
N VAL A 84 -9.31 0.34 17.21
CA VAL A 84 -8.38 1.48 17.27
C VAL A 84 -9.15 2.78 17.42
N VAL A 85 -10.12 3.05 16.55
CA VAL A 85 -10.94 4.28 16.58
C VAL A 85 -11.69 4.39 17.91
N LEU A 86 -12.32 3.30 18.36
CA LEU A 86 -13.01 3.27 19.66
C LEU A 86 -12.08 3.57 20.83
N THR A 87 -10.85 3.05 20.81
CA THR A 87 -9.88 3.29 21.88
C THR A 87 -9.42 4.75 21.86
N LYS A 88 -9.15 5.32 20.68
CA LYS A 88 -8.79 6.74 20.53
C LYS A 88 -9.91 7.67 21.03
N GLU A 89 -11.16 7.44 20.63
CA GLU A 89 -12.32 8.23 21.07
C GLU A 89 -12.49 8.16 22.60
N LYS A 90 -12.31 6.98 23.19
CA LYS A 90 -12.37 6.83 24.65
C LYS A 90 -11.26 7.59 25.34
N VAL A 91 -10.05 7.55 24.77
CA VAL A 91 -8.87 8.22 25.34
C VAL A 91 -8.98 9.74 25.28
N GLN A 92 -9.49 10.31 24.18
CA GLN A 92 -9.73 11.75 24.04
C GLN A 92 -10.64 12.31 25.14
N ASN A 93 -11.59 11.50 25.61
CA ASN A 93 -12.53 11.89 26.66
C ASN A 93 -11.98 11.69 28.10
N LEU A 94 -10.79 11.10 28.27
CA LEU A 94 -10.23 10.76 29.59
C LEU A 94 -9.82 11.99 30.41
N ARG A 95 -9.36 13.08 29.77
CA ARG A 95 -8.99 14.31 30.49
C ARG A 95 -10.14 14.85 31.33
N HIS A 96 -11.37 14.77 30.81
CA HIS A 96 -12.57 15.17 31.56
C HIS A 96 -12.85 14.25 32.76
N LEU A 97 -12.52 12.96 32.66
CA LEU A 97 -12.72 11.98 33.72
C LEU A 97 -11.67 12.08 34.84
N ALA A 98 -10.46 12.58 34.54
CA ALA A 98 -9.40 12.80 35.51
C ALA A 98 -9.78 13.81 36.61
N TYR A 99 -10.68 14.76 36.30
CA TYR A 99 -11.22 15.74 37.24
C TYR A 99 -12.57 15.33 37.87
N SER A 100 -13.08 14.14 37.53
CA SER A 100 -14.36 13.67 38.08
C SER A 100 -14.24 13.27 39.56
N LYS A 101 -15.34 13.37 40.31
CA LYS A 101 -15.38 13.02 41.74
C LYS A 101 -15.22 11.52 42.01
N ASN A 102 -15.41 10.64 41.01
CA ASN A 102 -15.39 9.18 41.17
C ASN A 102 -14.05 8.57 40.74
N ARG A 103 -13.02 8.81 41.55
CA ARG A 103 -11.63 8.43 41.27
C ARG A 103 -11.42 6.93 41.03
N VAL A 104 -12.13 6.06 41.75
CA VAL A 104 -12.01 4.60 41.62
C VAL A 104 -12.46 4.13 40.25
N THR A 105 -13.60 4.63 39.77
CA THR A 105 -14.15 4.26 38.47
C THR A 105 -13.26 4.77 37.33
N THR A 106 -12.74 5.99 37.45
CA THR A 106 -11.79 6.56 36.47
C THR A 106 -10.51 5.74 36.37
N ILE A 107 -9.89 5.37 37.49
CA ILE A 107 -8.67 4.54 37.47
C ILE A 107 -8.92 3.21 36.79
N ARG A 108 -10.06 2.56 37.06
CA ARG A 108 -10.42 1.28 36.44
C ARG A 108 -10.57 1.42 34.92
N GLU A 109 -11.21 2.47 34.43
CA GLU A 109 -11.37 2.69 32.99
C GLU A 109 -10.05 3.08 32.32
N LEU A 110 -9.19 3.86 33.00
CA LEU A 110 -7.84 4.19 32.54
C LEU A 110 -6.98 2.93 32.37
N LYS A 111 -6.95 2.04 33.37
CA LYS A 111 -6.21 0.77 33.31
C LYS A 111 -6.76 -0.18 32.25
N LYS A 112 -8.06 -0.14 31.99
CA LYS A 112 -8.68 -0.88 30.89
C LYS A 112 -8.27 -0.32 29.52
N GLN A 113 -8.20 1.01 29.36
CA GLN A 113 -7.72 1.61 28.11
C GLN A 113 -6.21 1.41 27.95
N GLU A 114 -5.43 1.44 29.03
CA GLU A 114 -3.98 1.17 29.02
C GLU A 114 -3.70 -0.20 28.39
N LYS A 115 -4.36 -1.25 28.89
CA LYS A 115 -4.21 -2.60 28.33
C LYS A 115 -4.52 -2.65 26.83
N ARG A 116 -5.61 -2.01 26.41
CA ARG A 116 -6.02 -1.97 24.99
C ARG A 116 -5.04 -1.17 24.13
N ALA A 117 -4.57 -0.04 24.63
CA ALA A 117 -3.63 0.81 23.92
C ALA A 117 -2.24 0.15 23.80
N LEU A 118 -1.82 -0.66 24.78
CA LEU A 118 -0.64 -1.54 24.67
C LEU A 118 -0.83 -2.61 23.58
N GLU A 119 -1.96 -3.32 23.60
CA GLU A 119 -2.27 -4.36 22.60
C GLU A 119 -2.35 -3.79 21.17
N LEU A 120 -2.78 -2.54 21.02
CA LEU A 120 -2.95 -1.85 19.73
C LEU A 120 -1.75 -0.96 19.35
N GLU A 121 -0.70 -0.94 20.17
CA GLU A 121 0.52 -0.14 19.94
C GLU A 121 0.22 1.38 19.76
N LEU A 122 -0.72 1.90 20.56
CA LEU A 122 -1.23 3.27 20.52
C LEU A 122 -0.46 4.18 21.49
N TYR A 123 0.77 4.55 21.12
CA TYR A 123 1.69 5.27 22.00
C TYR A 123 1.23 6.69 22.39
N ALA A 124 0.60 7.42 21.47
CA ALA A 124 0.04 8.74 21.77
C ALA A 124 -1.05 8.63 22.85
N GLU A 125 -1.88 7.61 22.73
CA GLU A 125 -2.95 7.31 23.68
C GLU A 125 -2.39 6.82 25.03
N LEU A 126 -1.33 5.99 25.02
CA LEU A 126 -0.65 5.57 26.25
C LEU A 126 -0.05 6.75 27.01
N LYS A 127 0.66 7.65 26.32
CA LYS A 127 1.16 8.90 26.89
C LYS A 127 0.04 9.68 27.58
N GLU A 128 -1.11 9.83 26.93
CA GLU A 128 -2.26 10.56 27.48
C GLU A 128 -2.88 9.85 28.70
N ILE A 129 -2.98 8.52 28.67
CA ILE A 129 -3.48 7.71 29.79
C ILE A 129 -2.55 7.88 31.01
N TYR A 130 -1.24 7.80 30.82
CA TYR A 130 -0.28 7.98 31.91
C TYR A 130 -0.26 9.41 32.44
N PHE A 131 -0.40 10.41 31.57
CA PHE A 131 -0.59 11.80 31.99
C PHE A 131 -1.85 11.97 32.87
N CYS A 132 -2.97 11.35 32.49
CA CYS A 132 -4.18 11.35 33.33
C CYS A 132 -3.95 10.64 34.68
N LEU A 133 -3.22 9.52 34.70
CA LEU A 133 -2.87 8.81 35.94
C LEU A 133 -1.95 9.67 36.83
N PHE A 134 -0.97 10.36 36.26
CA PHE A 134 -0.14 11.35 36.95
C PHE A 134 -1.01 12.42 37.64
N LEU A 135 -1.94 13.05 36.91
CA LEU A 135 -2.84 14.07 37.47
C LEU A 135 -3.69 13.53 38.62
N ILE A 136 -4.21 12.30 38.48
CA ILE A 136 -5.00 11.63 39.51
C ILE A 136 -4.13 11.37 40.75
N PHE A 137 -2.89 10.94 40.58
CA PHE A 137 -1.97 10.58 41.67
C PHE A 137 -1.05 11.71 42.14
N LYS A 138 -1.31 12.98 41.76
CA LYS A 138 -0.46 14.15 42.08
C LYS A 138 -0.02 14.29 43.56
N ASN A 139 -0.84 13.82 44.51
CA ASN A 139 -0.55 13.88 45.95
C ASN A 139 0.18 12.62 46.48
N ASN A 140 0.54 11.66 45.62
CA ASN A 140 1.34 10.48 45.93
C ASN A 140 2.65 10.59 45.12
N PRO A 141 3.76 11.06 45.73
CA PRO A 141 4.99 11.40 45.01
C PRO A 141 5.59 10.24 44.22
N GLU A 142 5.58 9.04 44.80
CA GLU A 142 6.10 7.81 44.18
C GLU A 142 5.32 7.48 42.90
N LYS A 143 4.00 7.28 43.00
CA LYS A 143 3.15 6.95 41.85
C LYS A 143 3.11 8.05 40.79
N SER A 144 3.12 9.31 41.23
CA SER A 144 3.16 10.46 40.34
C SER A 144 4.44 10.47 39.51
N SER A 145 5.60 10.22 40.15
CA SER A 145 6.88 10.12 39.45
C SER A 145 6.91 8.96 38.45
N ASP A 146 6.41 7.78 38.84
CA ASP A 146 6.36 6.61 37.96
C ASP A 146 5.51 6.87 36.71
N TYR A 147 4.32 7.45 36.87
CA TYR A 147 3.46 7.75 35.72
C TYR A 147 4.00 8.89 34.84
N SER A 148 4.75 9.84 35.41
CA SER A 148 5.47 10.84 34.60
C SER A 148 6.53 10.17 33.73
N LYS A 149 7.36 9.29 34.30
CA LYS A 149 8.38 8.56 33.53
C LYS A 149 7.77 7.72 32.42
N LEU A 150 6.67 7.02 32.70
CA LEU A 150 5.94 6.26 31.68
C LEU A 150 5.39 7.17 30.58
N ALA A 151 4.83 8.33 30.91
CA ALA A 151 4.35 9.27 29.90
C ALA A 151 5.49 9.76 28.98
N ASP A 152 6.67 10.02 29.55
CA ASP A 152 7.87 10.41 28.80
C ASP A 152 8.38 9.27 27.91
N GLU A 153 8.46 8.04 28.44
CA GLU A 153 8.84 6.83 27.68
C GLU A 153 7.95 6.63 26.44
N TYR A 154 6.62 6.71 26.60
CA TYR A 154 5.70 6.52 25.48
C TYR A 154 5.68 7.70 24.51
N ASN A 155 6.07 8.90 24.96
CA ASN A 155 6.31 10.03 24.08
C ASN A 155 7.55 9.79 23.20
N GLU A 156 8.64 9.27 23.78
CA GLU A 156 9.84 8.89 23.02
C GLU A 156 9.55 7.75 22.02
N LYS A 157 8.82 6.72 22.44
CA LYS A 157 8.38 5.63 21.54
C LYS A 157 7.50 6.13 20.39
N GLN A 158 6.61 7.09 20.64
CA GLN A 158 5.83 7.72 19.57
C GLN A 158 6.73 8.43 18.55
N GLN A 159 7.74 9.17 19.02
CA GLN A 159 8.72 9.84 18.15
C GLN A 159 9.57 8.82 17.37
N ALA A 160 9.97 7.72 18.01
CA ALA A 160 10.71 6.63 17.37
C ALA A 160 9.89 5.97 16.25
N VAL A 161 8.59 5.70 16.45
CA VAL A 161 7.70 5.19 15.37
C VAL A 161 7.61 6.18 14.23
N TYR A 162 7.40 7.47 14.51
CA TYR A 162 7.35 8.49 13.46
C TYR A 162 8.66 8.55 12.66
N ARG A 163 9.81 8.46 13.35
CA ARG A 163 11.12 8.40 12.70
C ARG A 163 11.26 7.15 11.83
N LEU A 164 10.83 5.99 12.34
CA LEU A 164 10.88 4.72 11.61
C LEU A 164 10.01 4.78 10.34
N GLU A 165 8.74 5.22 10.45
CA GLU A 165 7.84 5.39 9.31
C GLU A 165 8.45 6.37 8.30
N LYS A 166 9.00 7.50 8.76
CA LYS A 166 9.65 8.49 7.89
C LYS A 166 10.83 7.89 7.12
N ILE A 167 11.73 7.17 7.78
CA ILE A 167 12.90 6.55 7.12
C ILE A 167 12.42 5.52 6.10
N PHE A 168 11.45 4.68 6.48
CA PHE A 168 10.87 3.69 5.59
C PHE A 168 10.34 4.32 4.29
N PHE A 169 9.42 5.29 4.39
CA PHE A 169 8.80 5.88 3.20
C PHE A 169 9.72 6.83 2.41
N SER A 170 10.74 7.42 3.04
CA SER A 170 11.64 8.39 2.36
C SER A 170 12.95 7.81 1.86
N GLN A 171 13.35 6.61 2.32
CA GLN A 171 14.66 6.02 1.98
C GLN A 171 14.56 4.55 1.54
N ILE A 172 13.67 3.75 2.13
CA ILE A 172 13.48 2.35 1.72
C ILE A 172 12.62 2.25 0.48
N VAL A 173 11.44 2.87 0.47
CA VAL A 173 10.52 2.83 -0.67
C VAL A 173 11.17 3.39 -1.95
N PRO A 174 11.91 4.52 -1.93
CA PRO A 174 12.68 4.95 -3.11
C PRO A 174 13.77 3.96 -3.54
N GLY A 175 14.27 3.12 -2.62
CA GLY A 175 15.22 2.04 -2.93
C GLY A 175 14.66 0.99 -3.88
N GLU A 176 13.35 0.90 -4.06
CA GLU A 176 12.73 0.03 -5.07
C GLU A 176 13.08 0.43 -6.51
N GLU A 177 13.48 1.69 -6.73
CA GLU A 177 13.98 2.13 -8.03
C GLU A 177 15.22 1.35 -8.48
N LEU A 178 15.96 0.77 -7.53
CA LEU A 178 17.10 -0.10 -7.80
C LEU A 178 16.71 -1.36 -8.58
N PHE A 179 15.42 -1.70 -8.61
CA PHE A 179 14.91 -2.79 -9.43
C PHE A 179 14.97 -2.46 -10.92
N TYR A 180 14.67 -1.21 -11.28
CA TYR A 180 14.74 -0.76 -12.66
C TYR A 180 16.16 -0.33 -13.00
N ARG A 181 16.82 0.43 -12.12
CA ARG A 181 18.13 1.00 -12.42
C ARG A 181 19.08 0.98 -11.25
N LYS A 182 20.27 0.41 -11.48
CA LYS A 182 21.38 0.41 -10.51
C LYS A 182 21.82 1.85 -10.23
N ASN A 183 21.75 2.27 -8.96
CA ASN A 183 22.24 3.56 -8.50
C ASN A 183 22.96 3.38 -7.16
N GLU A 184 24.27 3.61 -7.15
CA GLU A 184 25.10 3.36 -5.96
C GLU A 184 24.72 4.25 -4.77
N ALA A 185 24.37 5.52 -5.01
CA ALA A 185 24.00 6.45 -3.96
C ALA A 185 22.68 6.03 -3.29
N ILE A 186 21.67 5.64 -4.07
CA ILE A 186 20.41 5.11 -3.55
C ILE A 186 20.63 3.79 -2.82
N ARG A 187 21.51 2.93 -3.34
CA ARG A 187 21.88 1.65 -2.70
C ARG A 187 22.48 1.87 -1.32
N LEU A 188 23.50 2.73 -1.20
CA LEU A 188 24.14 3.04 0.08
C LEU A 188 23.13 3.65 1.07
N GLN A 189 22.31 4.59 0.61
CA GLN A 189 21.26 5.19 1.43
C GLN A 189 20.26 4.15 1.95
N ALA A 190 19.86 3.18 1.13
CA ALA A 190 18.94 2.12 1.53
C ALA A 190 19.56 1.20 2.61
N PHE A 191 20.84 0.88 2.52
CA PHE A 191 21.53 0.08 3.54
C PHE A 191 21.68 0.83 4.87
N GLU A 192 22.06 2.11 4.85
CA GLU A 192 22.11 2.96 6.05
C GLU A 192 20.72 3.10 6.71
N ALA A 193 19.67 3.24 5.88
CA ALA A 193 18.29 3.28 6.34
C ALA A 193 17.87 1.96 7.01
N LEU A 194 18.27 0.82 6.44
CA LEU A 194 17.98 -0.51 7.00
C LEU A 194 18.61 -0.69 8.38
N GLU A 195 19.87 -0.32 8.56
CA GLU A 195 20.54 -0.38 9.88
C GLU A 195 19.83 0.50 10.91
N THR A 196 19.41 1.70 10.49
CA THR A 196 18.67 2.61 11.39
C THR A 196 17.29 2.04 11.76
N ILE A 197 16.58 1.42 10.80
CA ILE A 197 15.29 0.77 11.05
C ILE A 197 15.47 -0.43 11.99
N GLU A 198 16.54 -1.22 11.84
CA GLU A 198 16.86 -2.34 12.74
C GLU A 198 17.08 -1.86 14.18
N GLN A 199 17.83 -0.78 14.37
CA GLN A 199 18.03 -0.18 15.70
C GLN A 199 16.71 0.29 16.32
N LEU A 200 15.84 0.92 15.52
CA LEU A 200 14.53 1.37 15.98
C LEU A 200 13.59 0.20 16.28
N ASP A 201 13.63 -0.88 15.50
CA ASP A 201 12.88 -2.11 15.78
C ASP A 201 13.32 -2.73 17.11
N ASN A 202 14.62 -2.87 17.33
CA ASN A 202 15.17 -3.38 18.59
C ASN A 202 14.78 -2.53 19.80
N TYR A 203 14.71 -1.19 19.64
CA TYR A 203 14.26 -0.28 20.71
C TYR A 203 12.75 -0.37 20.97
N LEU A 204 11.93 -0.46 19.92
CA LEU A 204 10.47 -0.48 20.04
C LEU A 204 9.93 -1.85 20.48
N GLY A 205 10.48 -2.94 19.93
CA GLY A 205 10.13 -4.33 20.26
C GLY A 205 8.68 -4.69 19.96
N THR A 206 8.10 -4.15 18.88
CA THR A 206 6.66 -4.31 18.54
C THR A 206 6.42 -5.07 17.25
N LYS A 207 5.18 -5.52 17.04
CA LYS A 207 4.81 -6.16 15.78
C LYS A 207 4.86 -5.17 14.62
N SER A 208 4.42 -3.93 14.82
CA SER A 208 4.49 -2.92 13.76
C SER A 208 5.92 -2.53 13.42
N SER A 209 6.81 -2.35 14.41
CA SER A 209 8.23 -2.06 14.12
C SER A 209 8.90 -3.23 13.40
N ARG A 210 8.60 -4.46 13.82
CA ARG A 210 9.12 -5.68 13.18
C ARG A 210 8.64 -5.81 11.74
N PHE A 211 7.39 -5.47 11.48
CA PHE A 211 6.83 -5.42 10.12
C PHE A 211 7.67 -4.51 9.22
N PHE A 212 7.92 -3.26 9.65
CA PHE A 212 8.68 -2.30 8.85
C PHE A 212 10.14 -2.75 8.62
N TYR A 213 10.79 -3.32 9.63
CA TYR A 213 12.13 -3.88 9.48
C TYR A 213 12.17 -5.03 8.47
N LEU A 214 11.29 -6.03 8.61
CA LEU A 214 11.25 -7.16 7.69
C LEU A 214 10.89 -6.73 6.27
N MET A 215 9.92 -5.82 6.13
CA MET A 215 9.55 -5.25 4.84
C MET A 215 10.77 -4.56 4.20
N ALA A 216 11.49 -3.72 4.93
CA ALA A 216 12.67 -3.02 4.42
C ALA A 216 13.79 -3.99 4.02
N LYS A 217 14.08 -4.98 4.87
CA LYS A 217 15.08 -6.01 4.63
C LYS A 217 14.76 -6.79 3.36
N LEU A 218 13.51 -7.25 3.23
CA LEU A 218 13.08 -8.06 2.08
C LEU A 218 13.04 -7.23 0.80
N THR A 219 12.58 -5.98 0.84
CA THR A 219 12.63 -5.06 -0.32
C THR A 219 14.06 -4.91 -0.83
N ILE A 220 15.01 -4.54 0.03
CA ILE A 220 16.41 -4.35 -0.38
C ILE A 220 17.00 -5.66 -0.91
N HIS A 221 16.78 -6.76 -0.21
CA HIS A 221 17.35 -8.05 -0.58
C HIS A 221 16.82 -8.55 -1.93
N LEU A 222 15.51 -8.50 -2.16
CA LEU A 222 14.88 -8.97 -3.40
C LEU A 222 15.05 -8.00 -4.58
N THR A 223 15.44 -6.76 -4.29
CA THR A 223 15.77 -5.76 -5.32
C THR A 223 17.20 -5.91 -5.82
N LEU A 224 18.16 -6.19 -4.93
CA LEU A 224 19.59 -6.22 -5.27
C LEU A 224 20.10 -7.59 -5.73
N VAL A 225 19.35 -8.67 -5.49
CA VAL A 225 19.79 -10.03 -5.79
C VAL A 225 19.24 -10.51 -7.13
N GLU A 226 20.13 -11.04 -7.97
CA GLU A 226 19.77 -11.63 -9.28
C GLU A 226 19.35 -13.11 -9.18
N ASN A 227 19.85 -13.85 -8.18
CA ASN A 227 19.45 -15.24 -7.91
C ASN A 227 19.44 -15.53 -6.41
N ILE A 228 18.34 -16.12 -5.92
CA ILE A 228 18.16 -16.42 -4.50
C ILE A 228 18.84 -17.74 -4.14
N LYS A 229 19.76 -17.70 -3.16
CA LYS A 229 20.41 -18.89 -2.60
C LYS A 229 19.66 -19.46 -1.38
N ASP A 230 19.07 -18.59 -0.56
CA ASP A 230 18.42 -18.97 0.70
C ASP A 230 16.88 -18.99 0.57
N VAL A 231 16.35 -19.82 -0.34
CA VAL A 231 14.91 -19.86 -0.69
C VAL A 231 14.02 -20.06 0.55
N ASP A 232 14.30 -21.09 1.36
CA ASP A 232 13.49 -21.43 2.53
C ASP A 232 13.47 -20.32 3.59
N ARG A 233 14.60 -19.63 3.78
CA ARG A 233 14.72 -18.55 4.76
C ARG A 233 13.85 -17.36 4.36
N ILE A 234 13.95 -16.94 3.10
CA ILE A 234 13.19 -15.79 2.58
C ILE A 234 11.70 -16.11 2.54
N GLU A 235 11.32 -17.34 2.16
CA GLU A 235 9.91 -17.74 2.19
C GLU A 235 9.33 -17.67 3.61
N LYS A 236 10.11 -18.09 4.62
CA LYS A 236 9.73 -17.97 6.03
C LYS A 236 9.59 -16.50 6.45
N GLU A 237 10.55 -15.64 6.07
CA GLU A 237 10.49 -14.21 6.36
C GLU A 237 9.27 -13.53 5.69
N LEU A 238 8.91 -13.92 4.47
CA LEU A 238 7.69 -13.43 3.78
C LEU A 238 6.40 -13.89 4.48
N LYS A 239 6.35 -15.13 4.97
CA LYS A 239 5.21 -15.63 5.77
C LYS A 239 5.09 -14.86 7.09
N GLU A 240 6.20 -14.64 7.79
CA GLU A 240 6.25 -13.81 9.02
C GLU A 240 5.76 -12.38 8.74
N LEU A 241 6.21 -11.77 7.63
CA LEU A 241 5.77 -10.44 7.22
C LEU A 241 4.25 -10.36 7.01
N GLN A 242 3.67 -11.35 6.34
CA GLN A 242 2.22 -11.42 6.11
C GLN A 242 1.43 -11.60 7.42
N GLU A 243 1.92 -12.44 8.34
CA GLU A 243 1.32 -12.62 9.67
C GLU A 243 1.38 -11.32 10.50
N LEU A 244 2.52 -10.62 10.47
CA LEU A 244 2.67 -9.33 11.14
C LEU A 244 1.70 -8.29 10.57
N PHE A 245 1.51 -8.23 9.26
CA PHE A 245 0.52 -7.35 8.64
C PHE A 245 -0.90 -7.61 9.17
N GLN A 246 -1.31 -8.88 9.21
CA GLN A 246 -2.65 -9.29 9.67
C GLN A 246 -2.88 -9.07 11.17
N HIS A 247 -1.82 -9.12 11.98
CA HIS A 247 -1.91 -9.11 13.44
C HIS A 247 -1.35 -7.84 14.11
N SER A 248 -1.00 -6.83 13.34
CA SER A 248 -0.55 -5.52 13.82
C SER A 248 -1.52 -4.41 13.39
N ASN A 249 -1.29 -3.19 13.91
CA ASN A 249 -2.03 -2.00 13.52
C ASN A 249 -1.68 -1.53 12.08
N VAL A 250 -0.69 -2.15 11.44
CA VAL A 250 -0.25 -1.80 10.08
C VAL A 250 -1.38 -1.98 9.08
N SER A 251 -2.13 -3.08 9.11
CA SER A 251 -3.25 -3.33 8.16
C SER A 251 -4.34 -2.27 8.21
N LEU A 252 -4.49 -1.61 9.35
CA LEU A 252 -5.47 -0.54 9.54
C LEU A 252 -4.94 0.82 9.08
N LYS A 253 -3.64 1.08 9.29
CA LYS A 253 -2.98 2.32 8.87
C LYS A 253 -2.64 2.33 7.38
N TYR A 254 -2.26 1.19 6.83
CA TYR A 254 -1.72 1.00 5.48
C TYR A 254 -2.37 -0.22 4.82
N PRO A 255 -3.67 -0.17 4.52
CA PRO A 255 -4.39 -1.31 3.93
C PRO A 255 -3.77 -1.77 2.61
N ASP A 256 -3.23 -0.84 1.81
CA ASP A 256 -2.62 -1.13 0.51
C ASP A 256 -1.28 -1.90 0.63
N ALA A 257 -0.65 -1.92 1.81
CA ALA A 257 0.58 -2.67 2.02
C ALA A 257 0.39 -4.20 1.83
N ASN A 258 -0.85 -4.72 1.89
CA ASN A 258 -1.12 -6.10 1.52
C ASN A 258 -0.73 -6.40 0.06
N ILE A 259 -1.07 -5.49 -0.86
CA ILE A 259 -0.76 -5.63 -2.29
C ILE A 259 0.75 -5.58 -2.49
N THR A 260 1.42 -4.65 -1.81
CA THR A 260 2.87 -4.56 -1.76
C THR A 260 3.55 -5.87 -1.33
N ILE A 261 3.10 -6.50 -0.25
CA ILE A 261 3.64 -7.79 0.24
C ILE A 261 3.44 -8.89 -0.81
N LEU A 262 2.26 -8.93 -1.44
CA LEU A 262 1.97 -9.91 -2.50
C LEU A 262 2.90 -9.72 -3.70
N ILE A 263 3.18 -8.47 -4.08
CA ILE A 263 4.07 -8.12 -5.18
C ILE A 263 5.51 -8.51 -4.86
N LEU A 264 5.97 -8.25 -3.64
CA LEU A 264 7.29 -8.68 -3.17
C LEU A 264 7.42 -10.21 -3.14
N THR A 265 6.34 -10.90 -2.74
CA THR A 265 6.26 -12.37 -2.77
C THR A 265 6.27 -12.90 -4.20
N ASN A 266 5.58 -12.24 -5.14
CA ASN A 266 5.61 -12.59 -6.55
C ASN A 266 7.02 -12.44 -7.14
N ARG A 267 7.74 -11.37 -6.78
CA ARG A 267 9.15 -11.19 -7.15
C ARG A 267 10.04 -12.30 -6.61
N PHE A 268 9.85 -12.70 -5.36
CA PHE A 268 10.57 -13.84 -4.77
C PHE A 268 10.39 -15.11 -5.61
N TYR A 269 9.15 -15.46 -6.00
CA TYR A 269 8.91 -16.64 -6.83
C TYR A 269 9.48 -16.53 -8.25
N PHE A 270 9.52 -15.33 -8.81
CA PHE A 270 10.21 -15.09 -10.07
C PHE A 270 11.71 -15.39 -9.95
N LEU A 271 12.36 -14.84 -8.92
CA LEU A 271 13.80 -15.01 -8.66
C LEU A 271 14.20 -16.42 -8.24
N SER A 272 13.33 -17.16 -7.56
CA SER A 272 13.57 -18.56 -7.19
C SER A 272 13.31 -19.55 -8.33
N GLY A 273 12.65 -19.10 -9.41
CA GLY A 273 12.28 -19.94 -10.55
C GLY A 273 11.02 -20.80 -10.33
N ASP A 274 10.28 -20.61 -9.23
CA ASP A 274 9.01 -21.31 -9.00
C ASP A 274 7.87 -20.72 -9.84
N LYS A 275 7.78 -21.20 -11.09
CA LYS A 275 6.76 -20.76 -12.06
C LYS A 275 5.33 -20.97 -11.56
N THR A 276 5.06 -22.03 -10.80
CA THR A 276 3.69 -22.35 -10.36
C THR A 276 3.24 -21.34 -9.31
N ALA A 277 4.06 -21.11 -8.28
CA ALA A 277 3.77 -20.13 -7.24
C ALA A 277 3.76 -18.69 -7.77
N PHE A 278 4.64 -18.38 -8.73
CA PHE A 278 4.65 -17.10 -9.44
C PHE A 278 3.30 -16.83 -10.15
N TYR A 279 2.79 -17.77 -10.96
CA TYR A 279 1.53 -17.55 -11.66
C TYR A 279 0.31 -17.52 -10.73
N GLN A 280 0.33 -18.27 -9.63
CA GLN A 280 -0.73 -18.23 -8.62
C GLN A 280 -0.76 -16.88 -7.90
N SER A 281 0.40 -16.39 -7.45
CA SER A 281 0.49 -15.08 -6.78
C SER A 281 0.09 -13.95 -7.73
N ARG A 282 0.49 -14.00 -9.01
CA ARG A 282 0.06 -13.04 -10.04
C ARG A 282 -1.46 -12.99 -10.20
N LYS A 283 -2.14 -14.14 -10.25
CA LYS A 283 -3.61 -14.20 -10.30
C LYS A 283 -4.25 -13.57 -9.06
N ARG A 284 -3.68 -13.78 -7.88
CA ARG A 284 -4.17 -13.19 -6.63
C ARG A 284 -4.02 -11.67 -6.63
N ILE A 285 -2.85 -11.15 -7.01
CA ILE A 285 -2.59 -9.70 -7.11
C ILE A 285 -3.60 -9.05 -8.05
N ARG A 286 -3.88 -9.66 -9.21
CA ARG A 286 -4.89 -9.15 -10.15
C ARG A 286 -6.28 -9.01 -9.52
N LYS A 287 -6.69 -10.00 -8.74
CA LYS A 287 -7.99 -9.97 -8.06
C LYS A 287 -8.05 -8.80 -7.06
N GLU A 288 -7.02 -8.65 -6.23
CA GLU A 288 -6.91 -7.57 -5.24
C GLU A 288 -6.89 -6.18 -5.92
N LEU A 289 -6.15 -6.03 -7.03
CA LEU A 289 -6.10 -4.79 -7.82
C LEU A 289 -7.43 -4.46 -8.52
N SER A 290 -8.28 -5.45 -8.80
CA SER A 290 -9.61 -5.21 -9.37
C SER A 290 -10.63 -4.77 -8.32
N GLU A 291 -10.38 -5.11 -7.06
CA GLU A 291 -11.23 -4.80 -5.90
C GLU A 291 -10.79 -3.50 -5.21
N SER A 292 -9.53 -3.08 -5.40
CA SER A 292 -8.95 -1.83 -4.90
C SER A 292 -8.80 -0.80 -6.02
N ASN A 293 -9.11 0.47 -5.74
CA ASN A 293 -8.77 1.59 -6.63
C ASN A 293 -7.32 2.11 -6.41
N ALA A 294 -6.50 1.43 -5.60
CA ALA A 294 -5.14 1.83 -5.32
C ALA A 294 -4.23 1.47 -6.51
N LEU A 295 -3.91 2.48 -7.32
CA LEU A 295 -2.80 2.45 -8.25
C LEU A 295 -1.65 3.23 -7.60
N ASP A 296 -0.67 2.51 -7.07
CA ASP A 296 0.54 3.08 -6.50
C ASP A 296 1.79 2.65 -7.28
N HIS A 297 2.98 3.02 -6.80
CA HIS A 297 4.25 2.67 -7.43
C HIS A 297 4.52 1.15 -7.46
N TYR A 298 3.92 0.36 -6.57
CA TYR A 298 4.03 -1.11 -6.62
C TYR A 298 3.23 -1.69 -7.79
N TYR A 299 2.12 -1.07 -8.18
CA TYR A 299 1.40 -1.46 -9.40
C TYR A 299 2.30 -1.41 -10.64
N PHE A 300 3.12 -0.35 -10.77
CA PHE A 300 4.09 -0.25 -11.87
C PHE A 300 5.11 -1.39 -11.83
N PHE A 301 5.68 -1.70 -10.66
CA PHE A 301 6.59 -2.83 -10.48
C PHE A 301 5.94 -4.16 -10.93
N PHE A 302 4.71 -4.42 -10.47
CA PHE A 302 3.98 -5.63 -10.79
C PHE A 302 3.73 -5.76 -12.30
N MET A 303 3.33 -4.67 -12.95
CA MET A 303 3.16 -4.60 -14.40
C MET A 303 4.49 -4.87 -15.10
N TYR A 304 5.56 -4.19 -14.69
CA TYR A 304 6.90 -4.32 -15.28
C TYR A 304 7.42 -5.76 -15.19
N VAL A 305 7.42 -6.37 -14.00
CA VAL A 305 7.82 -7.78 -13.80
C VAL A 305 6.96 -8.73 -14.65
N SER A 306 5.66 -8.48 -14.69
CA SER A 306 4.73 -9.31 -15.47
C SER A 306 5.00 -9.20 -16.97
N ILE A 307 5.41 -8.04 -17.48
CA ILE A 307 5.69 -7.84 -18.91
C ILE A 307 7.06 -8.39 -19.29
N ILE A 308 8.10 -8.18 -18.47
CA ILE A 308 9.48 -8.63 -18.77
C ILE A 308 9.55 -10.13 -19.09
N GLU A 309 8.83 -10.96 -18.34
CA GLU A 309 8.82 -12.41 -18.58
C GLU A 309 8.38 -12.78 -20.01
N HIS A 310 7.41 -12.05 -20.56
CA HIS A 310 6.89 -12.30 -21.90
C HIS A 310 7.73 -11.61 -22.98
N VAL A 311 8.34 -10.47 -22.62
CA VAL A 311 9.34 -9.80 -23.45
C VAL A 311 10.50 -10.74 -23.72
N GLN A 312 11.05 -11.42 -22.71
CA GLN A 312 12.13 -12.40 -22.87
C GLN A 312 11.80 -13.51 -23.89
N LYS A 313 10.54 -13.94 -23.94
CA LYS A 313 10.03 -14.99 -24.84
C LYS A 313 9.64 -14.51 -26.24
N SER A 314 9.80 -13.21 -26.55
CA SER A 314 9.33 -12.60 -27.80
C SER A 314 7.83 -12.77 -28.07
N ASP A 315 7.02 -12.91 -27.02
CA ASP A 315 5.58 -13.19 -27.15
C ASP A 315 4.76 -11.90 -27.13
N THR A 316 4.70 -11.21 -28.27
CA THR A 316 3.98 -9.94 -28.41
C THR A 316 2.49 -10.06 -28.12
N GLU A 317 1.86 -11.18 -28.49
CA GLU A 317 0.43 -11.39 -28.26
C GLU A 317 0.12 -11.48 -26.76
N SER A 318 0.91 -12.25 -26.01
CA SER A 318 0.76 -12.31 -24.55
C SER A 318 1.04 -10.98 -23.87
N ILE A 319 2.02 -10.19 -24.34
CA ILE A 319 2.29 -8.84 -23.80
C ILE A 319 1.04 -7.95 -23.97
N LEU A 320 0.42 -7.96 -25.15
CA LEU A 320 -0.76 -7.16 -25.42
C LEU A 320 -1.99 -7.64 -24.62
N LEU A 321 -2.15 -8.95 -24.46
CA LEU A 321 -3.18 -9.52 -23.58
C LEU A 321 -3.00 -9.04 -22.14
N LEU A 322 -1.77 -9.08 -21.61
CA LEU A 322 -1.45 -8.56 -20.27
C LEU A 322 -1.80 -7.08 -20.11
N PHE A 323 -1.42 -6.24 -21.08
CA PHE A 323 -1.78 -4.83 -21.05
C PHE A 323 -3.30 -4.61 -21.12
N ASN A 324 -4.02 -5.35 -21.95
CA ASN A 324 -5.46 -5.21 -22.07
C ASN A 324 -6.22 -5.69 -20.83
N GLU A 325 -5.69 -6.69 -20.13
CA GLU A 325 -6.27 -7.23 -18.90
C GLU A 325 -5.98 -6.37 -17.68
N MET A 326 -4.74 -5.87 -17.56
CA MET A 326 -4.26 -5.29 -16.29
C MET A 326 -4.18 -3.77 -16.33
N PHE A 327 -3.92 -3.15 -17.49
CA PHE A 327 -3.75 -1.70 -17.59
C PHE A 327 -5.11 -0.98 -17.46
N PRO A 328 -5.20 0.12 -16.69
CA PRO A 328 -6.44 0.85 -16.56
C PRO A 328 -6.92 1.36 -17.92
N LYS A 329 -8.24 1.23 -18.19
CA LYS A 329 -8.84 1.70 -19.45
C LYS A 329 -8.65 3.19 -19.70
N ARG A 330 -8.48 3.96 -18.62
CA ARG A 330 -8.09 5.37 -18.62
C ARG A 330 -7.13 5.59 -17.47
N ILE A 331 -6.03 6.29 -17.73
CA ILE A 331 -5.13 6.77 -16.68
C ILE A 331 -5.96 7.72 -15.80
N PRO A 332 -6.15 7.41 -14.51
CA PRO A 332 -6.90 8.31 -13.63
C PRO A 332 -6.10 9.60 -13.40
N ASP A 333 -6.81 10.68 -13.05
CA ASP A 333 -6.15 11.89 -12.55
C ASP A 333 -5.59 11.58 -11.15
N ILE A 334 -4.33 11.14 -11.12
CA ILE A 334 -3.62 10.79 -9.89
C ILE A 334 -2.84 12.04 -9.42
N PRO A 335 -2.96 12.46 -8.14
CA PRO A 335 -2.23 13.60 -7.62
C PRO A 335 -0.70 13.41 -7.58
N ASP A 336 -0.24 12.16 -7.59
CA ASP A 336 1.17 11.79 -7.59
C ASP A 336 1.78 11.81 -9.00
N ALA A 337 2.74 12.71 -9.21
CA ALA A 337 3.45 12.87 -10.47
C ALA A 337 4.23 11.60 -10.85
N LYS A 338 4.82 10.91 -9.87
CA LYS A 338 5.60 9.69 -10.10
C LYS A 338 4.73 8.58 -10.69
N THR A 339 3.64 8.24 -10.02
CA THR A 339 2.69 7.22 -10.50
C THR A 339 2.12 7.59 -11.87
N THR A 340 1.81 8.88 -12.10
CA THR A 340 1.34 9.36 -13.39
C THR A 340 2.36 9.12 -14.50
N VAL A 341 3.64 9.46 -14.27
CA VAL A 341 4.72 9.24 -15.24
C VAL A 341 4.92 7.75 -15.52
N PHE A 342 4.89 6.92 -14.48
CA PHE A 342 5.00 5.47 -14.60
C PHE A 342 3.89 4.86 -15.45
N LEU A 343 2.64 5.31 -15.27
CA LEU A 343 1.51 4.89 -16.10
C LEU A 343 1.61 5.39 -17.54
N LEU A 344 2.03 6.64 -17.75
CA LEU A 344 2.25 7.19 -19.09
C LEU A 344 3.35 6.45 -19.86
N TYR A 345 4.41 6.05 -19.17
CA TYR A 345 5.46 5.22 -19.75
C TYR A 345 4.91 3.84 -20.16
N LEU A 346 4.19 3.15 -19.28
CA LEU A 346 3.54 1.86 -19.61
C LEU A 346 2.54 1.98 -20.77
N ASP A 347 1.79 3.08 -20.86
CA ASP A 347 0.87 3.35 -21.97
C ASP A 347 1.64 3.54 -23.29
N GLY A 348 2.77 4.26 -23.25
CA GLY A 348 3.70 4.36 -24.38
C GLY A 348 4.22 2.99 -24.82
N VAL A 349 4.66 2.16 -23.88
CA VAL A 349 5.13 0.79 -24.15
C VAL A 349 4.02 -0.07 -24.77
N LYS A 350 2.80 0.02 -24.26
CA LYS A 350 1.64 -0.68 -24.82
C LYS A 350 1.42 -0.30 -26.29
N HIS A 351 1.39 0.99 -26.60
CA HIS A 351 1.20 1.47 -27.97
C HIS A 351 2.36 1.07 -28.89
N PHE A 352 3.57 1.03 -28.36
CA PHE A 352 4.74 0.52 -29.08
C PHE A 352 4.54 -0.93 -29.54
N TYR A 353 4.12 -1.83 -28.64
CA TYR A 353 3.83 -3.23 -28.98
C TYR A 353 2.61 -3.42 -29.90
N GLN A 354 1.71 -2.44 -29.96
CA GLN A 354 0.61 -2.40 -30.93
C GLN A 354 1.07 -1.92 -32.32
N ASN A 355 2.34 -1.58 -32.50
CA ASN A 355 2.89 -0.88 -33.67
C ASN A 355 2.20 0.47 -33.94
N ASN A 356 1.63 1.10 -32.91
CA ASN A 356 1.03 2.43 -33.01
C ASN A 356 2.02 3.48 -32.48
N PHE A 357 3.04 3.75 -33.29
CA PHE A 357 4.17 4.60 -32.91
C PHE A 357 3.77 6.06 -32.67
N ASP A 358 2.77 6.58 -33.38
CA ASP A 358 2.24 7.93 -33.15
C ASP A 358 1.61 8.07 -31.75
N GLN A 359 0.79 7.10 -31.34
CA GLN A 359 0.19 7.10 -30.00
C GLN A 359 1.25 6.86 -28.91
N CYS A 360 2.26 6.04 -29.19
CA CYS A 360 3.41 5.85 -28.31
C CYS A 360 4.08 7.20 -28.02
N ALA A 361 4.48 7.95 -29.06
CA ALA A 361 5.11 9.26 -28.92
C ALA A 361 4.22 10.28 -28.18
N GLN A 362 2.91 10.30 -28.48
CA GLN A 362 1.95 11.19 -27.82
C GLN A 362 1.81 10.90 -26.31
N SER A 363 1.81 9.63 -25.90
CA SER A 363 1.74 9.27 -24.48
C SER A 363 3.03 9.63 -23.74
N LEU A 364 4.19 9.44 -24.36
CA LEU A 364 5.48 9.81 -23.78
C LEU A 364 5.68 11.32 -23.70
N ASP A 365 5.18 12.10 -24.65
CA ASP A 365 5.28 13.57 -24.59
C ASP A 365 4.52 14.19 -23.41
N LYS A 366 3.50 13.49 -22.86
CA LYS A 366 2.79 13.95 -21.66
C LYS A 366 3.69 13.92 -20.41
N ILE A 367 4.72 13.07 -20.37
CA ILE A 367 5.66 12.96 -19.25
C ILE A 367 6.40 14.29 -19.03
N LYS A 368 6.69 15.04 -20.10
CA LYS A 368 7.39 16.34 -20.04
C LYS A 368 6.75 17.34 -19.08
N LYS A 369 5.43 17.28 -18.90
CA LYS A 369 4.68 18.16 -18.00
C LYS A 369 4.90 17.86 -16.52
N GLN A 370 5.41 16.66 -16.21
CA GLN A 370 5.54 16.14 -14.85
C GLN A 370 7.01 16.06 -14.37
N ILE A 371 8.00 16.29 -15.26
CA ILE A 371 9.43 16.14 -14.96
C ILE A 371 9.85 16.95 -13.72
N SER A 372 9.43 18.21 -13.61
CA SER A 372 9.81 19.09 -12.50
C SER A 372 9.26 18.66 -11.14
N GLN A 373 8.29 17.73 -11.12
CA GLN A 373 7.66 17.20 -9.91
C GLN A 373 8.18 15.80 -9.56
N LEU A 374 9.03 15.20 -10.42
CA LEU A 374 9.62 13.89 -10.15
C LEU A 374 10.74 13.99 -9.12
N PRO A 375 10.84 13.02 -8.18
CA PRO A 375 12.02 12.91 -7.34
C PRO A 375 13.24 12.54 -8.20
N ASN A 376 14.43 12.96 -7.76
CA ASN A 376 15.68 12.66 -8.45
C ASN A 376 15.89 11.15 -8.65
N SER A 377 15.45 10.33 -7.69
CA SER A 377 15.54 8.87 -7.76
C SER A 377 14.78 8.24 -8.94
N SER A 378 13.75 8.93 -9.45
CA SER A 378 12.88 8.42 -10.52
C SER A 378 13.15 9.13 -11.86
N HIS A 379 14.19 9.97 -11.97
CA HIS A 379 14.51 10.66 -13.23
C HIS A 379 14.94 9.72 -14.36
N TRP A 380 15.37 8.50 -14.04
CA TRP A 380 15.74 7.49 -15.04
C TRP A 380 14.62 7.23 -16.05
N ILE A 381 13.35 7.23 -15.62
CA ILE A 381 12.23 6.93 -16.50
C ILE A 381 12.02 8.02 -17.56
N VAL A 382 12.48 9.25 -17.30
CA VAL A 382 12.46 10.33 -18.28
C VAL A 382 13.42 9.97 -19.41
N ILE A 383 14.60 9.46 -19.10
CA ILE A 383 15.59 9.06 -20.09
C ILE A 383 15.07 7.88 -20.90
N ASP A 384 14.55 6.84 -20.25
CA ASP A 384 13.94 5.68 -20.93
C ASP A 384 12.76 6.10 -21.83
N SER A 385 11.95 7.07 -21.38
CA SER A 385 10.83 7.60 -22.18
C SER A 385 11.31 8.34 -23.43
N LEU A 386 12.41 9.09 -23.34
CA LEU A 386 13.00 9.79 -24.49
C LEU A 386 13.61 8.81 -25.48
N LEU A 387 14.28 7.76 -24.99
CA LEU A 387 14.83 6.69 -25.83
C LEU A 387 13.72 5.93 -26.56
N LEU A 388 12.66 5.53 -25.85
CA LEU A 388 11.50 4.88 -26.47
C LEU A 388 10.80 5.79 -27.48
N LYS A 389 10.72 7.10 -27.19
CA LYS A 389 10.15 8.06 -28.14
C LYS A 389 10.99 8.15 -29.42
N LEU A 390 12.31 8.27 -29.30
CA LEU A 390 13.21 8.32 -30.47
C LEU A 390 13.06 7.08 -31.35
N LEU A 391 12.93 5.91 -30.71
CA LEU A 391 12.69 4.65 -31.39
C LEU A 391 11.33 4.65 -32.12
N ALA A 392 10.26 5.09 -31.45
CA ALA A 392 8.93 5.19 -32.04
C ALA A 392 8.92 6.18 -33.23
N ASP A 393 9.52 7.35 -33.07
CA ASP A 393 9.59 8.38 -34.12
C ASP A 393 10.37 7.87 -35.35
N ALA A 394 11.48 7.15 -35.14
CA ALA A 394 12.25 6.53 -36.21
C ALA A 394 11.45 5.46 -36.97
N LEU A 395 10.71 4.61 -36.25
CA LEU A 395 9.89 3.55 -36.83
C LEU A 395 8.62 4.06 -37.53
N ALA A 396 8.08 5.20 -37.08
CA ALA A 396 6.97 5.91 -37.72
C ALA A 396 7.38 6.61 -39.02
N GLY A 397 8.69 6.81 -39.24
CA GLY A 397 9.20 7.57 -40.38
C GLY A 397 8.93 9.09 -40.26
N LEU A 398 8.87 9.61 -39.02
CA LEU A 398 8.63 11.03 -38.76
C LEU A 398 9.83 11.92 -39.17
N ASN A 399 9.55 13.21 -39.37
CA ASN A 399 10.55 14.18 -39.83
C ASN A 399 11.70 14.37 -38.84
N THR A 400 12.91 14.56 -39.36
CA THR A 400 14.17 14.73 -38.62
C THR A 400 14.14 15.86 -37.57
N ILE A 401 13.25 16.84 -37.72
CA ILE A 401 13.11 17.99 -36.79
C ILE A 401 12.62 17.55 -35.41
N ASP A 402 11.58 16.72 -35.34
CA ASP A 402 10.99 16.27 -34.06
C ASP A 402 11.94 15.31 -33.32
N MET A 403 12.64 14.46 -34.07
CA MET A 403 13.69 13.59 -33.54
C MET A 403 14.87 14.41 -33.00
N ASN A 404 15.33 15.45 -33.72
CA ASN A 404 16.41 16.32 -33.25
C ASN A 404 16.05 17.03 -31.93
N HIS A 405 14.81 17.51 -31.79
CA HIS A 405 14.35 18.09 -30.53
C HIS A 405 14.39 17.07 -29.39
N THR A 406 13.93 15.84 -29.63
CA THR A 406 13.95 14.76 -28.62
C THR A 406 15.40 14.36 -28.27
N LEU A 407 16.32 14.32 -29.25
CA LEU A 407 17.75 14.09 -29.02
C LEU A 407 18.39 15.20 -28.17
N SER A 408 18.08 16.46 -28.44
CA SER A 408 18.57 17.59 -27.64
C SER A 408 18.08 17.50 -26.20
N CYS A 409 16.82 17.10 -26.00
CA CYS A 409 16.27 16.85 -24.66
C CYS A 409 17.02 15.70 -23.97
N LEU A 410 17.23 14.58 -24.65
CA LEU A 410 17.98 13.43 -24.13
C LEU A 410 19.40 13.81 -23.69
N LYS A 411 20.14 14.55 -24.53
CA LYS A 411 21.50 15.01 -24.21
C LYS A 411 21.51 15.85 -22.92
N ARG A 412 20.57 16.79 -22.79
CA ARG A 412 20.46 17.63 -21.59
C ARG A 412 20.13 16.80 -20.33
N GLU A 413 19.22 15.84 -20.42
CA GLU A 413 18.88 15.01 -19.25
C GLU A 413 20.05 14.09 -18.85
N LEU A 414 20.81 13.56 -19.82
CA LEU A 414 22.02 12.77 -19.56
C LEU A 414 23.15 13.61 -18.92
N GLU A 415 23.31 14.87 -19.33
CA GLU A 415 24.27 15.79 -18.71
C GLU A 415 23.89 16.15 -17.26
N ASN A 416 22.59 16.20 -16.95
CA ASN A 416 22.09 16.49 -15.61
C ASN A 416 22.10 15.25 -14.69
N ASP A 417 22.04 14.04 -15.23
CA ASP A 417 22.04 12.80 -14.48
C ASP A 417 23.47 12.23 -14.31
N ASN A 418 24.18 12.68 -13.29
CA ASN A 418 25.51 12.16 -12.92
C ASN A 418 25.50 10.66 -12.53
N SER A 419 24.33 10.02 -12.39
CA SER A 419 24.21 8.58 -12.11
C SER A 419 24.16 7.73 -13.38
N TYR A 420 24.20 8.34 -14.56
CA TYR A 420 24.32 7.65 -15.85
C TYR A 420 25.77 7.19 -16.10
N ALA A 421 26.33 6.41 -15.18
CA ALA A 421 27.54 5.65 -15.41
C ALA A 421 27.17 4.44 -16.28
N ILE A 422 27.20 4.63 -17.60
CA ILE A 422 26.88 3.60 -18.57
C ILE A 422 27.91 2.47 -18.46
N GLU A 423 27.49 1.27 -18.06
CA GLU A 423 28.31 0.06 -18.24
C GLU A 423 28.50 -0.14 -19.75
N TYR A 424 29.75 -0.06 -20.22
CA TYR A 424 30.12 0.11 -21.64
C TYR A 424 29.67 -1.00 -22.62
N ASN A 425 28.96 -2.03 -22.16
CA ASN A 425 28.67 -3.26 -22.92
C ASN A 425 27.18 -3.61 -23.09
N SER A 426 26.23 -2.78 -22.66
CA SER A 426 24.79 -3.04 -22.91
C SER A 426 24.30 -2.42 -24.23
N PHE A 427 23.26 -2.99 -24.84
CA PHE A 427 22.58 -2.39 -25.99
C PHE A 427 22.10 -0.96 -25.68
N GLU A 428 21.59 -0.71 -24.48
CA GLU A 428 21.25 0.65 -24.01
C GLU A 428 22.45 1.59 -24.01
N ALA A 429 23.60 1.13 -23.52
CA ALA A 429 24.84 1.88 -23.55
C ALA A 429 25.25 2.28 -24.97
N LEU A 430 25.21 1.31 -25.89
CA LEU A 430 25.55 1.50 -27.29
C LEU A 430 24.54 2.43 -27.98
N PHE A 431 23.25 2.26 -27.69
CA PHE A 431 22.18 3.06 -28.28
C PHE A 431 22.19 4.51 -27.77
N ILE A 432 22.43 4.73 -26.48
CA ILE A 432 22.62 6.07 -25.90
C ILE A 432 23.88 6.72 -26.48
N ARG A 433 24.99 5.98 -26.58
CA ARG A 433 26.21 6.47 -27.22
C ARG A 433 25.94 6.85 -28.67
N TYR A 434 25.18 6.04 -29.40
CA TYR A 434 24.78 6.33 -30.78
C TYR A 434 23.93 7.61 -30.84
N CYS A 435 22.88 7.72 -30.02
CA CYS A 435 22.03 8.92 -29.90
C CYS A 435 22.80 10.20 -29.53
N THR A 436 23.86 10.07 -28.72
CA THR A 436 24.62 11.23 -28.26
C THR A 436 25.64 11.70 -29.29
N THR A 437 26.13 10.80 -30.16
CA THR A 437 27.20 11.07 -31.13
C THR A 437 26.72 11.29 -32.56
N HIS A 438 25.53 10.81 -32.91
CA HIS A 438 24.99 10.85 -34.28
C HIS A 438 23.77 11.78 -34.39
N ASN A 439 23.44 12.17 -35.62
CA ASN A 439 22.26 12.97 -35.95
C ASN A 439 21.03 12.09 -36.26
N SER A 440 19.85 12.70 -36.41
CA SER A 440 18.60 11.96 -36.63
C SER A 440 18.57 11.14 -37.93
N LEU A 441 19.27 11.54 -38.99
CA LEU A 441 19.36 10.77 -40.24
C LEU A 441 20.15 9.48 -40.03
N GLU A 442 21.31 9.58 -39.38
CA GLU A 442 22.17 8.43 -39.06
C GLU A 442 21.45 7.44 -38.13
N LEU A 443 20.64 7.94 -37.19
CA LEU A 443 19.77 7.11 -36.35
C LEU A 443 18.73 6.33 -37.15
N ILE A 444 18.07 6.97 -38.12
CA ILE A 444 17.09 6.32 -38.99
C ILE A 444 17.77 5.21 -39.82
N GLU A 445 18.96 5.46 -40.34
CA GLU A 445 19.75 4.49 -41.10
C GLU A 445 20.16 3.29 -40.22
N TYR A 446 20.74 3.55 -39.05
CA TYR A 446 21.10 2.51 -38.08
C TYR A 446 19.91 1.63 -37.68
N TYR A 447 18.73 2.23 -37.49
CA TYR A 447 17.53 1.48 -37.18
C TYR A 447 16.98 0.66 -38.34
N ASN A 448 17.06 1.20 -39.56
CA ASN A 448 16.66 0.45 -40.75
C ASN A 448 17.58 -0.76 -40.98
N GLU A 449 18.87 -0.66 -40.65
CA GLU A 449 19.81 -1.78 -40.65
C GLU A 449 19.46 -2.82 -39.57
N LEU A 450 19.21 -2.38 -38.32
CA LEU A 450 18.81 -3.28 -37.22
C LEU A 450 17.49 -4.01 -37.49
N LYS A 451 16.52 -3.35 -38.14
CA LYS A 451 15.22 -3.93 -38.53
C LYS A 451 15.35 -5.15 -39.44
N THR A 452 16.46 -5.25 -40.19
CA THR A 452 16.72 -6.36 -41.12
C THR A 452 17.41 -7.57 -40.50
N GLN A 453 17.94 -7.48 -39.27
CA GLN A 453 18.74 -8.55 -38.63
C GLN A 453 18.03 -9.39 -37.54
N HIS A 454 16.69 -9.34 -37.47
CA HIS A 454 15.78 -10.04 -36.54
C HIS A 454 15.66 -9.51 -35.09
N HIS A 455 14.38 -9.45 -34.67
CA HIS A 455 13.81 -9.30 -33.32
C HIS A 455 13.99 -7.96 -32.57
N VAL A 456 13.05 -7.05 -32.88
CA VAL A 456 12.34 -6.15 -31.96
C VAL A 456 13.20 -5.54 -30.86
N LEU A 457 13.54 -4.26 -31.04
CA LEU A 457 13.95 -3.38 -29.96
C LEU A 457 12.90 -3.43 -28.85
N ARG A 458 13.25 -4.09 -27.74
CA ARG A 458 12.38 -4.34 -26.58
C ARG A 458 12.56 -3.15 -25.63
N PRO A 459 11.60 -2.22 -25.53
CA PRO A 459 11.74 -1.00 -24.71
C PRO A 459 12.02 -1.28 -23.23
N LEU A 460 11.61 -2.47 -22.76
CA LEU A 460 11.76 -2.93 -21.38
C LEU A 460 13.05 -3.73 -21.11
N LEU A 461 13.89 -3.99 -22.13
CA LEU A 461 15.17 -4.71 -21.98
C LEU A 461 16.41 -3.84 -22.13
N LEU A 462 16.27 -2.52 -22.29
CA LEU A 462 17.41 -1.61 -22.25
C LEU A 462 18.27 -1.85 -20.97
N GLN A 463 17.65 -2.29 -19.87
CA GLN A 463 18.30 -2.53 -18.58
C GLN A 463 18.82 -3.97 -18.31
N GLU A 464 18.56 -4.98 -19.16
CA GLU A 464 18.71 -6.41 -18.77
C GLU A 464 19.62 -7.30 -19.64
N GLU A 465 20.41 -6.74 -20.57
CA GLU A 465 21.35 -7.56 -21.39
C GLU A 465 22.48 -8.26 -20.61
N ILE A 466 22.55 -8.06 -19.29
CA ILE A 466 23.55 -8.69 -18.41
C ILE A 466 23.17 -10.12 -18.00
N ILE A 467 21.89 -10.52 -18.05
CA ILE A 467 21.46 -11.82 -17.51
C ILE A 467 21.54 -12.97 -18.53
N LEU A 468 21.47 -12.68 -19.83
CA LEU A 468 21.47 -13.72 -20.88
C LEU A 468 22.88 -14.17 -21.30
N GLN A 469 23.90 -13.32 -21.19
CA GLN A 469 25.27 -13.71 -21.61
C GLN A 469 26.03 -14.57 -20.59
N GLN A 470 25.53 -14.73 -19.36
CA GLN A 470 26.19 -15.59 -18.35
C GLN A 470 25.64 -17.02 -18.28
N LYS A 471 24.55 -17.34 -19.00
CA LYS A 471 24.02 -18.71 -19.11
C LYS A 471 24.58 -19.51 -20.29
N GLU A 472 25.29 -18.87 -21.21
CA GLU A 472 25.96 -19.55 -22.33
C GLU A 472 27.47 -19.76 -22.10
N ALA A 473 27.99 -19.36 -20.92
CA ALA A 473 29.40 -19.49 -20.56
C ALA A 473 29.67 -20.44 -19.36
N ILE A 474 28.67 -21.25 -18.95
CA ILE A 474 28.79 -22.40 -18.04
C ILE A 474 28.06 -23.56 -18.69
#